data_AF-A0A8J7PEZ8-F1
#
_entry.id   AF-A0A8J7PEZ8-F1
#
_cell.length_a   1.000
_cell.length_b   1.000
_cell.length_c   1.000
_cell.angle_alpha   90.00
_cell.angle_beta   90.00
_cell.angle_gamma   90.00
#
_symmetry.space_group_name_H-M   'P 1'
#
loop_
_entity.id
_entity.type
_entity.pdbx_description
1 polymer ?
#
loop_
_entity_poly.entity_id
_entity_poly.type
_entity_poly.pdbx_seq_one_letter_code
_entity_poly.pdbx_strand_id
1 'polypeptide(L)'
;MSALGLFALLSTTETRAAEPNQSQAQSQIQPQNQAQIQTIANQIDSQNGVPQNIFNLDLCTLAYQFYHQSLCLPLDPWYDMMSRVGSDRRDNICRFTHEYAAALGSRPGFYGGPNAIRGWGESNLNLDPILTNYKTLDAALPAFTRDGERYLAVAAPDYITSNIKTIEGIRYRSKPTSYPHNDTEKFTIKDYSEGKDHLVVFEGGTGSDGSKDPSWSLMGFVMMHKTATGYDAHIVFRGSRSGASLSKTVWRAQNIIGDHKGNPDWITDLRSNSQIEKPLLSKVGKVTAGFADSLPTMLGTITAACKHLEANYPPPENIYVTGHSLGAGLASQFTGALAQGDFGQQLRQEVKTWDWNKAALVAYAQPIPGSPQFAENFDKLMPNAEHYWVEGDSVVEATSNSLVGLLIDKGEHCGKQIKLTPVADCQDNVHEVFVIRDALVRDLGQKQTALATRLIQDNSWGYYQSLLKMLEGKAENFVYTGAPAPQLVTAENLPKMLQNYAFGQEFAAWLANVYARMIAEKSSYIGPKFQSTLDERKQVVLDLVKRMRQPLIGESTPAQTQEAAQEVNNLVNEATLLDGNLGLTNEEQWIYCGTILSKIEKANLPLPQLLAEPVIKSNLDSKFDE
;
A
#
# COMPACT_ATOMS: atom_id res chain seq x y z
N MET A 1 -59.95 -38.88 23.12
CA MET A 1 -60.04 -38.46 24.53
C MET A 1 -59.55 -37.01 24.56
N SER A 2 -60.41 -36.02 24.38
CA SER A 2 -61.28 -35.44 25.43
C SER A 2 -60.40 -34.91 26.57
N ALA A 3 -60.04 -33.62 26.58
CA ALA A 3 -60.84 -32.47 26.99
C ALA A 3 -60.75 -32.17 28.50
N LEU A 4 -60.37 -30.92 28.78
CA LEU A 4 -60.94 -30.00 29.77
C LEU A 4 -60.77 -30.25 31.28
N GLY A 5 -60.31 -29.18 31.94
CA GLY A 5 -60.86 -28.68 33.21
C GLY A 5 -59.82 -28.38 34.30
N LEU A 6 -59.96 -27.41 35.21
CA LEU A 6 -60.80 -26.21 35.37
C LEU A 6 -60.37 -25.65 36.75
N PHE A 7 -60.12 -24.33 36.89
CA PHE A 7 -60.44 -23.40 38.01
C PHE A 7 -60.04 -23.77 39.49
N ALA A 8 -59.75 -22.90 40.47
CA ALA A 8 -60.08 -21.51 40.86
C ALA A 8 -59.01 -21.05 41.92
N LEU A 9 -58.51 -19.80 41.99
CA LEU A 9 -59.06 -18.52 42.50
C LEU A 9 -59.28 -18.42 44.04
N LEU A 10 -58.62 -17.41 44.67
CA LEU A 10 -58.96 -16.54 45.84
C LEU A 10 -57.65 -16.14 46.59
N SER A 11 -57.05 -14.95 46.40
CA SER A 11 -57.31 -13.60 46.95
C SER A 11 -57.08 -13.41 48.47
N THR A 12 -56.16 -12.53 48.86
CA THR A 12 -56.27 -11.58 50.00
C THR A 12 -55.20 -10.48 49.95
N THR A 13 -55.67 -9.26 49.65
CA THR A 13 -55.36 -7.94 50.23
C THR A 13 -53.95 -7.55 50.74
N GLU A 14 -53.38 -6.59 49.98
CA GLU A 14 -52.85 -5.26 50.37
C GLU A 14 -51.94 -5.07 51.59
N THR A 15 -50.74 -4.54 51.32
CA THR A 15 -50.25 -3.32 52.01
C THR A 15 -49.30 -2.54 51.11
N ARG A 16 -49.64 -1.25 50.91
CA ARG A 16 -48.88 -0.22 50.19
C ARG A 16 -47.55 0.08 50.89
N ALA A 17 -46.47 0.17 50.10
CA ALA A 17 -45.36 1.08 50.36
C ALA A 17 -44.87 1.66 49.02
N ALA A 18 -44.57 2.96 49.04
CA ALA A 18 -44.45 3.85 47.89
C ALA A 18 -43.21 3.62 47.00
N GLU A 19 -43.35 4.02 45.73
CA GLU A 19 -42.34 4.06 44.67
C GLU A 19 -41.13 4.95 45.01
N PRO A 20 -40.02 4.80 44.26
CA PRO A 20 -39.85 5.74 43.15
C PRO A 20 -39.50 5.08 41.80
N ASN A 21 -40.23 5.58 40.79
CA ASN A 21 -40.03 5.48 39.34
C ASN A 21 -38.61 5.15 38.86
N GLN A 22 -38.48 4.00 38.18
CA GLN A 22 -37.48 3.79 37.15
C GLN A 22 -37.89 4.57 35.90
N SER A 23 -37.43 5.81 35.77
CA SER A 23 -37.49 6.52 34.49
C SER A 23 -36.45 5.92 33.54
N GLN A 24 -36.96 5.48 32.39
CA GLN A 24 -36.25 5.11 31.18
C GLN A 24 -35.10 6.09 30.88
N ALA A 25 -33.86 5.62 31.01
CA ALA A 25 -32.72 6.20 30.29
C ALA A 25 -32.59 5.47 28.95
N GLN A 26 -33.57 5.65 28.07
CA GLN A 26 -33.33 5.49 26.63
C GLN A 26 -32.43 6.66 26.22
N SER A 27 -31.18 6.35 25.87
CA SER A 27 -30.33 7.29 25.15
C SER A 27 -31.02 7.62 23.82
N GLN A 28 -31.75 8.73 23.80
CA GLN A 28 -32.29 9.35 22.60
C GLN A 28 -31.11 9.77 21.73
N ILE A 29 -30.74 8.93 20.76
CA ILE A 29 -30.08 9.40 19.55
C ILE A 29 -31.18 10.12 18.77
N GLN A 30 -31.25 11.44 18.90
CA GLN A 30 -32.12 12.27 18.07
C GLN A 30 -31.67 12.15 16.61
N PRO A 31 -32.59 11.95 15.65
CA PRO A 31 -32.27 12.14 14.24
C PRO A 31 -32.11 13.66 14.01
N GLN A 32 -30.86 14.12 13.94
CA GLN A 32 -30.58 15.51 13.55
C GLN A 32 -30.77 15.68 12.03
N ASN A 33 -31.62 16.66 11.70
CA ASN A 33 -31.70 17.45 10.45
C ASN A 33 -31.26 16.79 9.14
N GLN A 34 -32.25 16.47 8.31
CA GLN A 34 -32.14 16.39 6.84
C GLN A 34 -31.86 17.77 6.21
N ALA A 35 -30.84 18.49 6.71
CA ALA A 35 -30.24 19.59 5.96
C ALA A 35 -29.49 18.95 4.79
N GLN A 36 -29.84 19.38 3.56
CA GLN A 36 -29.34 18.90 2.27
C GLN A 36 -28.04 18.06 2.36
N ILE A 37 -28.18 16.73 2.22
CA ILE A 37 -27.04 15.85 2.03
C ILE A 37 -26.43 16.23 0.67
N GLN A 38 -25.44 17.11 0.69
CA GLN A 38 -24.60 17.34 -0.47
C GLN A 38 -23.68 16.13 -0.60
N THR A 39 -23.70 15.48 -1.76
CA THR A 39 -22.76 14.42 -2.13
C THR A 39 -21.33 14.94 -2.00
N ILE A 40 -20.40 14.11 -1.51
CA ILE A 40 -18.98 14.49 -1.35
C ILE A 40 -18.40 14.93 -2.71
N ALA A 41 -18.82 14.29 -3.81
CA ALA A 41 -18.47 14.74 -5.18
C ALA A 41 -18.74 16.22 -5.50
N ASN A 42 -19.71 16.86 -4.82
CA ASN A 42 -20.01 18.28 -5.06
C ASN A 42 -19.19 19.22 -4.16
N GLN A 43 -18.51 18.69 -3.16
CA GLN A 43 -17.55 19.45 -2.37
C GLN A 43 -16.28 19.63 -3.19
N ILE A 44 -15.80 20.87 -3.24
CA ILE A 44 -14.61 21.27 -3.98
C ILE A 44 -13.53 21.55 -2.95
N ASP A 45 -12.34 21.01 -3.17
CA ASP A 45 -11.16 21.44 -2.43
C ASP A 45 -10.93 22.94 -2.63
N SER A 46 -11.03 23.69 -1.54
CA SER A 46 -11.02 25.15 -1.56
C SER A 46 -9.68 25.75 -1.99
N GLN A 47 -8.58 24.99 -1.94
CA GLN A 47 -7.27 25.46 -2.37
C GLN A 47 -7.05 25.25 -3.87
N ASN A 48 -7.37 24.05 -4.37
CA ASN A 48 -6.97 23.63 -5.71
C ASN A 48 -8.13 23.59 -6.71
N GLY A 49 -9.36 23.81 -6.25
CA GLY A 49 -10.56 23.74 -7.09
C GLY A 49 -10.89 22.32 -7.56
N VAL A 50 -10.28 21.28 -6.96
CA VAL A 50 -10.44 19.89 -7.37
C VAL A 50 -11.62 19.26 -6.59
N PRO A 51 -12.55 18.55 -7.24
CA PRO A 51 -13.61 17.81 -6.55
C PRO A 51 -13.05 16.83 -5.51
N GLN A 52 -13.70 16.70 -4.36
CA GLN A 52 -13.22 15.86 -3.25
C GLN A 52 -13.06 14.38 -3.63
N ASN A 53 -13.86 13.86 -4.56
CA ASN A 53 -13.73 12.49 -5.07
C ASN A 53 -12.52 12.28 -6.01
N ILE A 54 -11.94 13.33 -6.57
CA ILE A 54 -10.67 13.22 -7.30
C ILE A 54 -9.51 13.47 -6.34
N PHE A 55 -9.63 14.47 -5.47
CA PHE A 55 -8.62 14.78 -4.45
C PHE A 55 -8.32 13.58 -3.55
N ASN A 56 -9.36 12.93 -2.99
CA ASN A 56 -9.20 11.75 -2.13
C ASN A 56 -8.65 10.53 -2.89
N LEU A 57 -8.87 10.42 -4.21
CA LEU A 57 -8.28 9.36 -5.04
C LEU A 57 -6.80 9.62 -5.30
N ASP A 58 -6.43 10.88 -5.57
CA ASP A 58 -5.03 11.27 -5.75
C ASP A 58 -4.22 11.15 -4.44
N LEU A 59 -4.87 11.28 -3.28
CA LEU A 59 -4.28 10.88 -1.99
C LEU A 59 -4.06 9.37 -1.86
N CYS A 60 -4.92 8.53 -2.45
CA CYS A 60 -4.63 7.09 -2.53
C CYS A 60 -3.39 6.83 -3.39
N THR A 61 -3.20 7.57 -4.48
CA THR A 61 -1.95 7.52 -5.27
C THR A 61 -0.73 7.93 -4.45
N LEU A 62 -0.84 8.96 -3.61
CA LEU A 62 0.23 9.33 -2.66
C LEU A 62 0.55 8.20 -1.67
N ALA A 63 -0.47 7.49 -1.18
CA ALA A 63 -0.26 6.33 -0.30
C ALA A 63 0.51 5.20 -1.00
N TYR A 64 0.23 4.96 -2.29
CA TYR A 64 1.02 4.04 -3.12
C TYR A 64 2.46 4.52 -3.31
N GLN A 65 2.65 5.80 -3.66
CA GLN A 65 3.97 6.41 -3.80
C GLN A 65 4.80 6.22 -2.54
N PHE A 66 4.26 6.58 -1.36
CA PHE A 66 4.99 6.41 -0.10
C PHE A 66 5.27 4.95 0.25
N TYR A 67 4.31 4.05 0.03
CA TYR A 67 4.59 2.63 0.23
C TYR A 67 5.76 2.17 -0.63
N HIS A 68 5.75 2.48 -1.93
CA HIS A 68 6.81 2.08 -2.85
C HIS A 68 8.16 2.72 -2.52
N GLN A 69 8.18 3.99 -2.12
CA GLN A 69 9.40 4.65 -1.63
C GLN A 69 9.94 3.97 -0.38
N SER A 70 9.06 3.51 0.52
CA SER A 70 9.47 2.88 1.77
C SER A 70 10.18 1.55 1.55
N LEU A 71 9.97 0.84 0.43
CA LEU A 71 10.56 -0.48 0.21
C LEU A 71 12.09 -0.40 0.10
N CYS A 72 12.81 -1.10 0.99
CA CYS A 72 14.28 -1.19 0.94
C CYS A 72 14.78 -1.87 -0.34
N LEU A 73 13.93 -2.71 -0.92
CA LEU A 73 14.19 -3.42 -2.17
C LEU A 73 13.16 -2.90 -3.17
N PRO A 74 13.38 -1.75 -3.83
CA PRO A 74 12.40 -1.20 -4.79
C PRO A 74 12.16 -2.14 -5.98
N LEU A 75 13.12 -3.02 -6.23
CA LEU A 75 13.05 -4.12 -7.16
C LEU A 75 12.45 -5.41 -6.56
N ASP A 76 11.74 -5.31 -5.44
CA ASP A 76 11.24 -6.41 -4.60
C ASP A 76 10.92 -7.62 -5.46
N PRO A 77 11.73 -8.70 -5.36
CA PRO A 77 11.45 -9.89 -6.09
C PRO A 77 10.11 -10.33 -5.56
N TRP A 78 9.09 -10.28 -6.39
CA TRP A 78 7.92 -11.12 -6.20
C TRP A 78 8.50 -12.49 -5.98
N TYR A 79 8.55 -12.96 -4.74
CA TYR A 79 9.40 -14.11 -4.39
C TYR A 79 8.96 -15.34 -5.20
N ASP A 80 7.73 -15.31 -5.68
CA ASP A 80 7.13 -16.23 -6.63
C ASP A 80 7.83 -16.27 -8.00
N MET A 81 8.49 -15.21 -8.47
CA MET A 81 9.41 -15.23 -9.61
C MET A 81 10.63 -16.13 -9.37
N MET A 82 11.04 -16.27 -8.12
CA MET A 82 12.14 -17.16 -7.73
C MET A 82 11.65 -18.61 -7.62
N SER A 83 10.34 -18.84 -7.67
CA SER A 83 9.73 -20.17 -7.60
C SER A 83 9.98 -20.92 -8.89
N ARG A 84 10.64 -22.08 -8.80
CA ARG A 84 10.82 -23.03 -9.90
C ARG A 84 10.30 -24.39 -9.47
N VAL A 85 9.60 -25.07 -10.38
CA VAL A 85 9.02 -26.39 -10.10
C VAL A 85 10.11 -27.35 -9.61
N GLY A 86 9.97 -27.86 -8.38
CA GLY A 86 10.89 -28.80 -7.73
C GLY A 86 12.07 -28.18 -6.97
N SER A 87 12.10 -26.85 -6.79
CA SER A 87 13.19 -26.10 -6.15
C SER A 87 12.71 -25.35 -4.91
N ASP A 88 13.54 -25.28 -3.87
CA ASP A 88 13.26 -24.52 -2.64
C ASP A 88 13.70 -23.05 -2.72
N ARG A 89 13.96 -22.50 -3.92
CA ARG A 89 14.52 -21.14 -4.08
C ARG A 89 13.69 -20.05 -3.45
N ARG A 90 12.38 -20.06 -3.72
CA ARG A 90 11.43 -19.10 -3.17
C ARG A 90 11.43 -19.13 -1.64
N ASP A 91 11.54 -20.33 -1.07
CA ASP A 91 11.52 -20.51 0.38
C ASP A 91 12.84 -20.08 1.01
N ASN A 92 13.96 -20.43 0.38
CA ASN A 92 15.28 -20.03 0.81
C ASN A 92 15.49 -18.51 0.73
N ILE A 93 15.09 -17.86 -0.37
CA ILE A 93 15.23 -16.41 -0.48
C ILE A 93 14.36 -15.66 0.55
N CYS A 94 13.14 -16.14 0.82
CA CYS A 94 12.29 -15.58 1.87
C CYS A 94 12.92 -15.76 3.24
N ARG A 95 13.35 -17.00 3.57
CA ARG A 95 14.02 -17.31 4.83
C ARG A 95 15.27 -16.46 5.06
N PHE A 96 16.17 -16.40 4.08
CA PHE A 96 17.38 -15.58 4.20
C PHE A 96 17.06 -14.08 4.27
N THR A 97 15.97 -13.62 3.66
CA THR A 97 15.52 -12.23 3.81
C THR A 97 14.96 -11.96 5.21
N HIS A 98 14.22 -12.89 5.82
CA HIS A 98 13.81 -12.81 7.23
C HIS A 98 15.02 -12.77 8.18
N GLU A 99 16.05 -13.59 7.93
CA GLU A 99 17.31 -13.55 8.69
C GLU A 99 18.05 -12.20 8.51
N TYR A 100 18.08 -11.67 7.29
CA TYR A 100 18.64 -10.34 7.01
C TYR A 100 17.86 -9.23 7.72
N ALA A 101 16.52 -9.33 7.77
CA ALA A 101 15.66 -8.40 8.49
C ALA A 101 16.01 -8.38 10.00
N ALA A 102 16.23 -9.54 10.62
CA ALA A 102 16.67 -9.63 12.01
C ALA A 102 17.99 -8.85 12.24
N ALA A 103 18.95 -8.97 11.31
CA ALA A 103 20.21 -8.25 11.38
C ALA A 103 20.04 -6.74 11.17
N LEU A 104 19.12 -6.30 10.31
CA LEU A 104 18.79 -4.88 10.12
C LEU A 104 18.23 -4.24 11.40
N GLY A 105 17.39 -4.97 12.14
CA GLY A 105 16.77 -4.50 13.38
C GLY A 105 17.73 -4.17 14.52
N SER A 106 18.97 -4.67 14.44
CA SER A 106 20.04 -4.32 15.38
C SER A 106 20.58 -2.90 15.18
N ARG A 107 20.21 -2.22 14.10
CA ARG A 107 20.63 -0.86 13.78
C ARG A 107 19.61 0.15 14.33
N PRO A 108 20.04 1.29 14.90
CA PRO A 108 19.12 2.38 15.23
C PRO A 108 18.45 2.85 13.92
N GLY A 109 17.15 2.65 13.75
CA GLY A 109 16.59 2.77 12.41
C GLY A 109 15.09 2.88 12.27
N PHE A 110 14.73 3.53 11.16
CA PHE A 110 13.39 3.75 10.62
C PHE A 110 12.92 2.54 9.81
N TYR A 111 13.58 1.39 10.01
CA TYR A 111 13.23 0.16 9.34
C TYR A 111 11.95 -0.43 9.94
N GLY A 112 11.10 -0.96 9.08
CA GLY A 112 9.89 -1.72 9.41
C GLY A 112 9.84 -3.02 8.61
N GLY A 113 8.87 -3.87 8.91
CA GLY A 113 8.75 -5.18 8.28
C GLY A 113 8.44 -6.34 9.24
N PRO A 114 8.99 -7.54 8.98
CA PRO A 114 8.78 -8.71 9.84
C PRO A 114 9.17 -8.46 11.29
N ASN A 115 8.51 -9.08 12.27
CA ASN A 115 8.77 -8.90 13.71
C ASN A 115 10.27 -8.91 14.08
N ALA A 116 11.06 -9.77 13.43
CA ALA A 116 12.49 -9.87 13.67
C ALA A 116 13.25 -8.53 13.45
N ILE A 117 12.84 -7.69 12.49
CA ILE A 117 13.45 -6.36 12.27
C ILE A 117 13.16 -5.38 13.41
N ARG A 118 12.15 -5.67 14.23
CA ARG A 118 11.81 -4.88 15.41
C ARG A 118 12.38 -5.48 16.70
N GLY A 119 13.09 -6.60 16.60
CA GLY A 119 13.53 -7.36 17.78
C GLY A 119 12.37 -7.97 18.57
N TRP A 120 11.19 -8.12 17.98
CA TRP A 120 9.97 -8.59 18.64
C TRP A 120 9.83 -10.12 18.67
N GLY A 121 10.90 -10.84 18.35
CA GLY A 121 10.93 -12.29 18.28
C GLY A 121 10.70 -12.81 16.86
N GLU A 122 10.19 -14.05 16.77
CA GLU A 122 10.03 -14.78 15.51
C GLU A 122 9.04 -14.08 14.56
N SER A 123 9.41 -14.07 13.28
CA SER A 123 8.57 -13.60 12.18
C SER A 123 7.68 -14.72 11.67
N ASN A 124 6.52 -14.37 11.11
CA ASN A 124 5.73 -15.32 10.34
C ASN A 124 6.44 -15.64 9.01
N LEU A 125 7.15 -16.76 8.98
CA LEU A 125 7.94 -17.19 7.81
C LEU A 125 7.10 -17.63 6.60
N ASN A 126 5.77 -17.75 6.77
CA ASN A 126 4.86 -18.00 5.64
C ASN A 126 4.59 -16.72 4.84
N LEU A 127 4.82 -15.55 5.44
CA LEU A 127 4.63 -14.27 4.77
C LEU A 127 5.90 -13.85 4.04
N ASP A 128 5.69 -13.24 2.88
CA ASP A 128 6.75 -12.56 2.15
C ASP A 128 7.31 -11.42 3.00
N PRO A 129 8.63 -11.35 3.21
CA PRO A 129 9.21 -10.33 4.05
C PRO A 129 9.16 -8.95 3.36
N ILE A 130 8.27 -8.08 3.83
CA ILE A 130 8.22 -6.67 3.40
C ILE A 130 9.24 -5.89 4.21
N LEU A 131 10.34 -5.44 3.59
CA LEU A 131 11.35 -4.63 4.27
C LEU A 131 11.13 -3.16 3.92
N THR A 132 10.85 -2.34 4.92
CA THR A 132 10.65 -0.90 4.74
C THR A 132 11.72 -0.08 5.45
N ASN A 133 11.96 1.15 4.96
CA ASN A 133 12.73 2.19 5.60
C ASN A 133 11.98 3.51 5.45
N TYR A 134 11.33 3.99 6.51
CA TYR A 134 10.49 5.17 6.42
C TYR A 134 11.27 6.48 6.24
N LYS A 135 12.61 6.51 6.31
CA LYS A 135 13.38 7.72 5.99
C LYS A 135 13.29 8.14 4.52
N THR A 136 12.97 7.20 3.65
CA THR A 136 12.98 7.40 2.21
C THR A 136 11.72 8.10 1.69
N LEU A 137 10.74 8.39 2.55
CA LEU A 137 9.52 9.06 2.09
C LEU A 137 9.83 10.51 1.71
N ASP A 138 9.52 10.84 0.47
CA ASP A 138 9.66 12.19 -0.07
C ASP A 138 8.55 12.43 -1.09
N ALA A 139 7.57 13.27 -0.72
CA ALA A 139 6.43 13.62 -1.56
C ALA A 139 6.83 14.26 -2.89
N ALA A 140 7.98 14.94 -2.95
CA ALA A 140 8.46 15.63 -4.15
C ALA A 140 9.16 14.69 -5.14
N LEU A 141 9.44 13.44 -4.75
CA LEU A 141 10.05 12.44 -5.63
C LEU A 141 9.01 11.40 -6.05
N PRO A 142 9.06 10.89 -7.29
CA PRO A 142 8.24 9.73 -7.66
C PRO A 142 8.62 8.50 -6.84
N ALA A 143 7.91 7.40 -7.04
CA ALA A 143 8.36 6.06 -6.72
C ALA A 143 8.42 5.21 -7.99
N PHE A 144 9.32 4.23 -8.04
CA PHE A 144 9.23 3.17 -9.02
C PHE A 144 9.49 1.80 -8.38
N THR A 145 8.87 0.78 -8.93
CA THR A 145 9.06 -0.61 -8.54
C THR A 145 8.93 -1.52 -9.75
N ARG A 146 9.05 -2.83 -9.53
CA ARG A 146 8.75 -3.86 -10.52
C ARG A 146 7.68 -4.80 -9.97
N ASP A 147 6.68 -5.15 -10.75
CA ASP A 147 5.53 -5.97 -10.33
C ASP A 147 5.67 -7.48 -10.65
N GLY A 148 6.91 -7.88 -10.96
CA GLY A 148 7.27 -9.22 -11.42
C GLY A 148 7.37 -9.31 -12.94
N GLU A 149 6.49 -8.62 -13.68
CA GLU A 149 6.42 -8.69 -15.14
C GLU A 149 6.81 -7.37 -15.81
N ARG A 150 6.44 -6.25 -15.19
CA ARG A 150 6.60 -4.89 -15.70
C ARG A 150 7.19 -3.97 -14.63
N TYR A 151 7.75 -2.86 -15.07
CA TYR A 151 8.09 -1.75 -14.20
C TYR A 151 6.86 -0.86 -13.99
N LEU A 152 6.77 -0.29 -12.80
CA LEU A 152 5.73 0.65 -12.39
C LEU A 152 6.41 1.92 -11.90
N ALA A 153 5.94 3.08 -12.33
CA ALA A 153 6.25 4.36 -11.69
C ALA A 153 4.96 5.07 -11.26
N VAL A 154 5.03 5.74 -10.12
CA VAL A 154 3.90 6.45 -9.52
C VAL A 154 4.36 7.78 -8.92
N ALA A 155 3.56 8.82 -9.11
CA ALA A 155 3.73 10.12 -8.47
C ALA A 155 2.37 10.78 -8.27
N ALA A 156 2.04 11.16 -7.04
CA ALA A 156 0.85 11.97 -6.78
C ALA A 156 0.99 13.36 -7.43
N PRO A 157 -0.11 13.98 -7.88
CA PRO A 157 -0.08 15.29 -8.51
C PRO A 157 0.55 16.40 -7.66
N ASP A 158 1.21 17.34 -8.31
CA ASP A 158 1.91 18.46 -7.68
C ASP A 158 1.01 19.31 -6.79
N TYR A 159 -0.28 19.45 -7.13
CA TYR A 159 -1.23 20.23 -6.33
C TYR A 159 -1.49 19.61 -4.94
N ILE A 160 -1.13 18.34 -4.72
CA ILE A 160 -1.07 17.70 -3.41
C ILE A 160 0.33 17.82 -2.82
N THR A 161 1.34 17.35 -3.56
CA THR A 161 2.68 17.15 -3.02
C THR A 161 3.40 18.46 -2.68
N SER A 162 3.17 19.53 -3.45
CA SER A 162 3.80 20.84 -3.24
C SER A 162 3.32 21.55 -1.97
N ASN A 163 2.14 21.20 -1.46
CA ASN A 163 1.59 21.81 -0.26
C ASN A 163 2.00 21.07 1.02
N ILE A 164 2.65 19.91 0.92
CA ILE A 164 3.13 19.15 2.08
C ILE A 164 4.31 19.88 2.71
N LYS A 165 4.16 20.27 3.97
CA LYS A 165 5.19 20.92 4.78
C LYS A 165 6.02 19.92 5.56
N THR A 166 5.35 18.96 6.18
CA THR A 166 5.97 18.04 7.14
C THR A 166 5.42 16.63 6.93
N ILE A 167 6.35 15.66 6.93
CA ILE A 167 6.07 14.23 6.96
C ILE A 167 6.69 13.67 8.25
N GLU A 168 5.84 13.08 9.07
CA GLU A 168 6.23 12.31 10.25
C GLU A 168 5.67 10.89 10.15
N GLY A 169 6.16 9.99 10.99
CA GLY A 169 5.64 8.63 11.08
C GLY A 169 5.35 8.20 12.50
N ILE A 170 4.41 7.27 12.64
CA ILE A 170 4.04 6.64 13.89
C ILE A 170 4.06 5.12 13.75
N ARG A 171 4.70 4.47 14.72
CA ARG A 171 4.78 3.01 14.86
C ARG A 171 4.74 2.58 16.33
N TYR A 172 4.47 1.31 16.61
CA TYR A 172 4.54 0.81 17.98
C TYR A 172 5.98 0.75 18.49
N ARG A 173 6.21 0.98 19.79
CA ARG A 173 7.53 0.83 20.42
C ARG A 173 7.82 -0.64 20.69
N SER A 174 6.85 -1.34 21.27
CA SER A 174 6.94 -2.75 21.62
C SER A 174 5.96 -3.59 20.82
N LYS A 175 6.11 -4.92 20.83
CA LYS A 175 5.19 -5.83 20.15
C LYS A 175 3.79 -5.66 20.76
N PRO A 176 2.80 -5.14 20.01
CA PRO A 176 1.50 -4.87 20.59
C PRO A 176 0.74 -6.18 20.85
N THR A 177 0.17 -6.32 22.06
CA THR A 177 -0.75 -7.41 22.42
C THR A 177 -2.23 -6.99 22.32
N SER A 178 -2.49 -5.69 22.36
CA SER A 178 -3.83 -5.08 22.34
C SER A 178 -3.88 -3.78 21.52
N TYR A 179 -2.86 -3.53 20.69
CA TYR A 179 -2.74 -2.40 19.77
C TYR A 179 -3.03 -1.01 20.39
N PRO A 180 -2.43 -0.65 21.53
CA PRO A 180 -2.80 0.58 22.23
C PRO A 180 -2.07 1.80 21.64
N HIS A 181 -2.76 2.94 21.58
CA HIS A 181 -2.19 4.18 21.03
C HIS A 181 -1.04 4.75 21.87
N ASN A 182 -1.00 4.47 23.17
CA ASN A 182 -0.01 5.00 24.11
C ASN A 182 1.35 4.26 24.05
N ASP A 183 1.41 3.08 23.41
CA ASP A 183 2.67 2.35 23.14
C ASP A 183 3.19 2.62 21.73
N THR A 184 3.07 3.87 21.28
CA THR A 184 3.56 4.31 19.98
C THR A 184 4.69 5.30 20.12
N GLU A 185 5.59 5.33 19.14
CA GLU A 185 6.59 6.36 18.96
C GLU A 185 6.34 7.14 17.69
N LYS A 186 6.64 8.43 17.76
CA LYS A 186 6.65 9.36 16.63
C LYS A 186 8.08 9.61 16.19
N PHE A 187 8.30 9.70 14.89
CA PHE A 187 9.60 10.06 14.30
C PHE A 187 9.41 11.02 13.14
N THR A 188 10.32 12.00 13.02
CA THR A 188 10.33 12.96 11.91
C THR A 188 10.97 12.33 10.69
N ILE A 189 10.33 12.44 9.52
CA ILE A 189 10.82 11.89 8.26
C ILE A 189 11.36 13.00 7.37
N LYS A 190 10.53 14.02 7.09
CA LYS A 190 10.88 15.11 6.18
C LYS A 190 10.21 16.41 6.61
N ASP A 191 10.94 17.51 6.50
CA ASP A 191 10.41 18.86 6.57
C ASP A 191 10.82 19.62 5.30
N TYR A 192 9.83 20.14 4.58
CA TYR A 192 10.02 20.99 3.40
C TYR A 192 10.15 22.45 3.82
N SER A 193 10.81 23.28 3.00
CA SER A 193 10.90 24.73 3.26
C SER A 193 9.56 25.44 3.07
N GLU A 194 8.71 24.91 2.20
CA GLU A 194 7.40 25.45 1.83
C GLU A 194 6.28 24.45 2.14
N GLY A 195 5.04 24.80 1.81
CA GLY A 195 3.86 23.99 2.14
C GLY A 195 3.17 24.39 3.44
N LYS A 196 1.96 23.86 3.64
CA LYS A 196 1.09 24.10 4.81
C LYS A 196 0.47 22.84 5.39
N ASP A 197 0.57 21.71 4.70
CA ASP A 197 -0.04 20.45 5.10
C ASP A 197 0.91 19.63 5.96
N HIS A 198 0.35 18.93 6.94
CA HIS A 198 1.10 18.04 7.82
C HIS A 198 0.56 16.63 7.73
N LEU A 199 1.43 15.74 7.29
CA LEU A 199 1.14 14.33 7.05
C LEU A 199 1.85 13.46 8.08
N VAL A 200 1.12 12.52 8.68
CA VAL A 200 1.62 11.54 9.62
C VAL A 200 1.33 10.15 9.07
N VAL A 201 2.35 9.45 8.57
CA VAL A 201 2.21 8.05 8.12
C VAL A 201 2.04 7.12 9.31
N PHE A 202 1.26 6.05 9.14
CA PHE A 202 1.05 5.05 10.18
C PHE A 202 1.40 3.64 9.71
N GLU A 203 2.02 2.87 10.60
CA GLU A 203 2.30 1.46 10.41
C GLU A 203 1.10 0.58 10.81
N GLY A 204 0.92 -0.52 10.10
CA GLY A 204 -0.07 -1.56 10.40
C GLY A 204 0.39 -2.93 9.92
N GLY A 205 -0.28 -3.96 10.39
CA GLY A 205 -0.03 -5.35 10.07
C GLY A 205 -1.03 -5.94 9.07
N THR A 206 -0.54 -6.64 8.05
CA THR A 206 -1.34 -7.42 7.09
C THR A 206 -0.93 -8.90 7.11
N GLY A 207 -1.79 -9.77 6.58
CA GLY A 207 -1.51 -11.20 6.42
C GLY A 207 -1.68 -12.04 7.69
N SER A 208 -2.28 -11.47 8.75
CA SER A 208 -2.66 -12.25 9.93
C SER A 208 -3.96 -13.00 9.70
N ASP A 209 -4.04 -14.22 10.24
CA ASP A 209 -5.26 -15.01 10.32
C ASP A 209 -5.92 -14.97 11.72
N GLY A 210 -5.42 -14.09 12.60
CA GLY A 210 -5.79 -14.01 14.01
C GLY A 210 -5.02 -14.98 14.92
N SER A 211 -4.27 -15.94 14.35
CA SER A 211 -3.45 -16.92 15.09
C SER A 211 -1.95 -16.75 14.86
N LYS A 212 -1.56 -16.20 13.70
CA LYS A 212 -0.17 -15.91 13.34
C LYS A 212 0.11 -14.41 13.34
N ASP A 213 1.37 -14.06 13.60
CA ASP A 213 1.83 -12.67 13.57
C ASP A 213 1.70 -12.06 12.15
N PRO A 214 1.27 -10.79 12.04
CA PRO A 214 1.22 -10.08 10.77
C PRO A 214 2.62 -9.68 10.27
N SER A 215 2.68 -9.25 9.01
CA SER A 215 3.80 -8.48 8.47
C SER A 215 3.49 -6.98 8.59
N TRP A 216 4.44 -6.19 9.10
CA TRP A 216 4.23 -4.77 9.36
C TRP A 216 4.75 -3.90 8.21
N SER A 217 3.95 -2.93 7.76
CA SER A 217 4.37 -1.96 6.76
C SER A 217 3.61 -0.63 6.89
N LEU A 218 3.99 0.38 6.08
CA LEU A 218 3.24 1.63 5.98
C LEU A 218 1.85 1.30 5.44
N MET A 219 0.79 1.52 6.23
CA MET A 219 -0.59 1.20 5.85
C MET A 219 -1.41 2.42 5.44
N GLY A 220 -0.85 3.62 5.54
CA GLY A 220 -1.54 4.84 5.17
C GLY A 220 -1.00 6.07 5.89
N PHE A 221 -1.78 7.14 5.90
CA PHE A 221 -1.46 8.37 6.61
C PHE A 221 -2.69 9.13 7.09
N VAL A 222 -2.48 10.01 8.07
CA VAL A 222 -3.42 11.07 8.44
C VAL A 222 -2.83 12.40 8.02
N MET A 223 -3.58 13.22 7.30
CA MET A 223 -3.15 14.53 6.80
C MET A 223 -4.06 15.63 7.31
N MET A 224 -3.48 16.69 7.86
CA MET A 224 -4.15 17.98 8.03
C MET A 224 -3.90 18.83 6.79
N HIS A 225 -4.90 18.91 5.92
CA HIS A 225 -4.88 19.70 4.69
C HIS A 225 -5.36 21.12 4.97
N LYS A 226 -4.57 22.13 4.64
CA LYS A 226 -4.97 23.53 4.83
C LYS A 226 -6.15 23.84 3.90
N THR A 227 -7.18 24.51 4.41
CA THR A 227 -8.28 25.06 3.60
C THR A 227 -8.25 26.59 3.60
N ALA A 228 -9.18 27.23 2.90
CA ALA A 228 -9.34 28.69 2.93
C ALA A 228 -9.58 29.24 4.35
N THR A 229 -10.32 28.51 5.18
CA THR A 229 -10.80 28.97 6.50
C THR A 229 -10.22 28.19 7.67
N GLY A 230 -9.65 27.00 7.44
CA GLY A 230 -9.23 26.09 8.49
C GLY A 230 -8.34 24.99 7.96
N TYR A 231 -8.67 23.76 8.34
CA TYR A 231 -8.03 22.54 7.88
C TYR A 231 -9.06 21.42 7.72
N ASP A 232 -8.90 20.57 6.71
CA ASP A 232 -9.59 19.29 6.59
C ASP A 232 -8.66 18.17 7.07
N ALA A 233 -9.23 17.12 7.66
CA ALA A 233 -8.49 15.91 8.02
C ALA A 233 -8.76 14.80 6.99
N HIS A 234 -7.71 14.19 6.44
CA HIS A 234 -7.82 13.03 5.57
C HIS A 234 -7.14 11.83 6.22
N ILE A 235 -7.88 10.75 6.43
CA ILE A 235 -7.40 9.45 6.90
C ILE A 235 -7.38 8.52 5.69
N VAL A 236 -6.19 8.23 5.20
CA VAL A 236 -5.98 7.53 3.93
C VAL A 236 -5.38 6.16 4.21
N PHE A 237 -6.03 5.10 3.72
CA PHE A 237 -5.53 3.73 3.78
C PHE A 237 -4.94 3.34 2.42
N ARG A 238 -3.75 2.71 2.41
CA ARG A 238 -3.16 2.16 1.18
C ARG A 238 -3.95 0.95 0.71
N GLY A 239 -4.03 0.75 -0.60
CA GLY A 239 -4.43 -0.54 -1.17
C GLY A 239 -3.28 -1.55 -1.20
N SER A 240 -3.58 -2.78 -1.61
CA SER A 240 -2.58 -3.81 -1.82
C SER A 240 -1.70 -3.45 -3.02
N ARG A 241 -0.49 -4.00 -3.07
CA ARG A 241 0.40 -3.78 -4.21
C ARG A 241 -0.26 -4.33 -5.50
N SER A 242 -0.61 -3.43 -6.43
CA SER A 242 -1.05 -3.79 -7.79
C SER A 242 0.09 -4.48 -8.55
N GLY A 243 -0.22 -5.53 -9.31
CA GLY A 243 0.73 -6.18 -10.19
C GLY A 243 0.10 -7.20 -11.13
N ALA A 244 0.61 -7.32 -12.35
CA ALA A 244 0.10 -8.25 -13.37
C ALA A 244 0.14 -9.73 -12.90
N SER A 245 1.09 -10.04 -12.01
CA SER A 245 1.25 -11.36 -11.40
C SER A 245 0.25 -11.65 -10.27
N LEU A 246 -0.61 -10.70 -9.85
CA LEU A 246 -1.70 -10.93 -8.90
C LEU A 246 -2.65 -12.02 -9.42
N SER A 247 -2.87 -12.10 -10.74
CA SER A 247 -3.60 -13.20 -11.37
C SER A 247 -2.90 -14.56 -11.18
N LYS A 248 -1.57 -14.61 -11.32
CA LYS A 248 -0.76 -15.84 -11.16
C LYS A 248 -0.57 -16.24 -9.71
N THR A 249 -0.45 -15.27 -8.80
CA THR A 249 -0.33 -15.52 -7.37
C THR A 249 -1.68 -15.77 -6.72
N VAL A 250 -2.82 -15.24 -7.16
CA VAL A 250 -4.12 -15.69 -6.61
C VAL A 250 -4.34 -17.20 -6.84
N TRP A 251 -3.83 -17.76 -7.94
CA TRP A 251 -3.82 -19.22 -8.18
C TRP A 251 -2.74 -19.98 -7.39
N ARG A 252 -1.62 -19.34 -7.00
CA ARG A 252 -0.51 -19.95 -6.23
C ARG A 252 -0.51 -19.62 -4.74
N ALA A 253 -1.26 -18.63 -4.29
CA ALA A 253 -1.60 -18.32 -2.92
C ALA A 253 -2.51 -19.47 -2.51
N GLN A 254 -1.88 -20.54 -2.05
CA GLN A 254 -2.43 -21.85 -1.77
C GLN A 254 -3.46 -21.81 -0.65
N ASN A 255 -4.59 -21.14 -0.87
CA ASN A 255 -5.78 -21.25 -0.04
C ASN A 255 -6.64 -22.49 -0.41
N ILE A 256 -6.09 -23.43 -1.17
CA ILE A 256 -6.59 -24.82 -1.24
C ILE A 256 -5.81 -25.73 -0.27
N ILE A 257 -4.65 -25.30 0.26
CA ILE A 257 -3.81 -26.07 1.20
C ILE A 257 -3.33 -25.15 2.34
N GLY A 258 -4.22 -24.88 3.31
CA GLY A 258 -3.99 -24.69 4.76
C GLY A 258 -2.94 -23.72 5.34
N ASP A 259 -1.92 -23.26 4.62
CA ASP A 259 -0.71 -22.71 5.25
C ASP A 259 -0.61 -21.17 5.23
N HIS A 260 -1.48 -20.48 4.47
CA HIS A 260 -1.50 -19.01 4.35
C HIS A 260 -0.13 -18.42 4.01
N LYS A 261 0.44 -18.89 2.89
CA LYS A 261 1.77 -18.50 2.40
C LYS A 261 1.67 -17.53 1.22
N GLY A 262 2.45 -16.45 1.25
CA GLY A 262 2.49 -15.46 0.19
C GLY A 262 2.54 -14.02 0.69
N ASN A 263 2.22 -13.08 -0.20
CA ASN A 263 2.19 -11.66 0.14
C ASN A 263 1.10 -11.38 1.20
N PRO A 264 1.45 -10.64 2.27
CA PRO A 264 0.53 -10.39 3.38
C PRO A 264 -0.69 -9.55 2.98
N ASP A 265 -0.56 -8.62 2.03
CA ASP A 265 -1.69 -7.81 1.55
C ASP A 265 -2.70 -8.71 0.81
N TRP A 266 -2.25 -9.63 -0.06
CA TRP A 266 -3.17 -10.53 -0.76
C TRP A 266 -3.78 -11.60 0.14
N ILE A 267 -3.06 -12.08 1.16
CA ILE A 267 -3.67 -12.97 2.16
C ILE A 267 -4.83 -12.24 2.87
N THR A 268 -4.64 -10.95 3.15
CA THR A 268 -5.70 -10.09 3.72
C THR A 268 -6.88 -9.97 2.76
N ASP A 269 -6.63 -9.70 1.48
CA ASP A 269 -7.67 -9.62 0.45
C ASP A 269 -8.40 -10.96 0.24
N LEU A 270 -7.68 -12.08 0.20
CA LEU A 270 -8.24 -13.42 -0.07
C LEU A 270 -8.99 -14.03 1.11
N ARG A 271 -8.71 -13.61 2.36
CA ARG A 271 -9.54 -13.94 3.53
C ARG A 271 -10.85 -13.14 3.56
N SER A 272 -11.20 -12.44 2.48
CA SER A 272 -12.55 -11.90 2.29
C SER A 272 -13.64 -12.96 2.09
N ASN A 273 -13.24 -14.22 1.92
CA ASN A 273 -14.12 -15.37 1.81
C ASN A 273 -14.89 -15.74 3.10
N SER A 274 -14.63 -15.06 4.22
CA SER A 274 -15.29 -15.31 5.50
C SER A 274 -15.66 -14.01 6.21
N GLN A 275 -16.80 -14.03 6.90
CA GLN A 275 -17.27 -12.92 7.72
C GLN A 275 -17.34 -13.32 9.19
N ILE A 276 -16.86 -12.45 10.07
CA ILE A 276 -16.75 -12.69 11.51
C ILE A 276 -17.47 -11.62 12.33
N GLU A 277 -17.87 -11.98 13.53
CA GLU A 277 -18.31 -11.01 14.53
C GLU A 277 -17.08 -10.35 15.16
N LYS A 278 -17.04 -9.00 15.13
CA LYS A 278 -15.95 -8.23 15.70
C LYS A 278 -16.52 -6.94 16.33
N PRO A 279 -17.03 -6.97 17.59
CA PRO A 279 -17.66 -5.82 18.24
C PRO A 279 -16.81 -4.54 18.27
N LEU A 280 -15.48 -4.70 18.26
CA LEU A 280 -14.53 -3.60 18.10
C LEU A 280 -14.82 -2.76 16.85
N LEU A 281 -15.20 -3.41 15.75
CA LEU A 281 -15.44 -2.80 14.44
C LEU A 281 -16.92 -2.65 14.11
N SER A 282 -17.78 -3.59 14.52
CA SER A 282 -19.22 -3.44 14.41
C SER A 282 -19.96 -4.28 15.43
N LYS A 283 -20.95 -3.67 16.07
CA LYS A 283 -21.96 -4.35 16.91
C LYS A 283 -23.15 -4.87 16.10
N VAL A 284 -23.26 -4.49 14.83
CA VAL A 284 -24.37 -4.85 13.93
C VAL A 284 -23.82 -5.51 12.67
N GLY A 285 -24.26 -6.74 12.40
CA GLY A 285 -23.76 -7.54 11.29
C GLY A 285 -22.32 -8.03 11.49
N LYS A 286 -21.88 -8.88 10.56
CA LYS A 286 -20.51 -9.40 10.50
C LYS A 286 -19.67 -8.56 9.55
N VAL A 287 -18.36 -8.54 9.81
CA VAL A 287 -17.35 -7.85 9.00
C VAL A 287 -16.45 -8.87 8.31
N THR A 288 -15.96 -8.54 7.13
CA THR A 288 -15.03 -9.37 6.36
C THR A 288 -13.75 -9.65 7.15
N ALA A 289 -13.38 -10.93 7.30
CA ALA A 289 -12.39 -11.40 8.27
C ALA A 289 -10.98 -10.85 8.03
N GLY A 290 -10.50 -10.86 6.78
CA GLY A 290 -9.17 -10.35 6.45
C GLY A 290 -8.93 -8.91 6.93
N PHE A 291 -9.87 -8.01 6.61
CA PHE A 291 -9.82 -6.62 7.09
C PHE A 291 -10.02 -6.54 8.61
N ALA A 292 -10.88 -7.39 9.18
CA ALA A 292 -11.19 -7.37 10.62
C ALA A 292 -10.05 -7.88 11.51
N ASP A 293 -9.12 -8.64 10.94
CA ASP A 293 -7.89 -9.08 11.60
C ASP A 293 -6.72 -8.09 11.37
N SER A 294 -6.70 -7.40 10.22
CA SER A 294 -5.65 -6.42 9.91
C SER A 294 -5.92 -5.03 10.52
N LEU A 295 -7.15 -4.51 10.43
CA LEU A 295 -7.50 -3.16 10.89
C LEU A 295 -7.16 -2.91 12.37
N PRO A 296 -7.44 -3.82 13.33
CA PRO A 296 -7.07 -3.61 14.73
C PRO A 296 -5.58 -3.29 14.93
N THR A 297 -4.71 -3.84 14.09
CA THR A 297 -3.26 -3.64 14.18
C THR A 297 -2.85 -2.18 13.99
N MET A 298 -3.61 -1.40 13.22
CA MET A 298 -3.30 0.00 12.91
C MET A 298 -4.15 1.01 13.68
N LEU A 299 -5.13 0.59 14.48
CA LEU A 299 -6.00 1.51 15.22
C LEU A 299 -5.21 2.35 16.26
N GLY A 300 -4.21 1.75 16.93
CA GLY A 300 -3.36 2.46 17.88
C GLY A 300 -2.49 3.52 17.23
N THR A 301 -1.87 3.22 16.08
CA THR A 301 -1.02 4.16 15.33
C THR A 301 -1.85 5.27 14.68
N ILE A 302 -3.04 4.97 14.15
CA ILE A 302 -4.01 5.99 13.66
C ILE A 302 -4.47 6.91 14.79
N THR A 303 -4.85 6.35 15.94
CA THR A 303 -5.29 7.15 17.10
C THR A 303 -4.19 8.08 17.57
N ALA A 304 -2.95 7.60 17.63
CA ALA A 304 -1.79 8.41 17.99
C ALA A 304 -1.52 9.53 16.95
N ALA A 305 -1.70 9.26 15.65
CA ALA A 305 -1.58 10.27 14.60
C ALA A 305 -2.64 11.37 14.74
N CYS A 306 -3.91 10.98 14.90
CA CYS A 306 -5.01 11.92 15.09
C CYS A 306 -4.82 12.77 16.36
N LYS A 307 -4.42 12.15 17.48
CA LYS A 307 -4.14 12.84 18.75
C LYS A 307 -2.95 13.79 18.64
N HIS A 308 -1.94 13.42 17.85
CA HIS A 308 -0.81 14.31 17.59
C HIS A 308 -1.27 15.55 16.81
N LEU A 309 -2.04 15.36 15.73
CA LEU A 309 -2.53 16.46 14.90
C LEU A 309 -3.54 17.33 15.65
N GLU A 310 -4.39 16.73 16.48
CA GLU A 310 -5.30 17.46 17.39
C GLU A 310 -4.56 18.45 18.29
N ALA A 311 -3.38 18.08 18.80
CA ALA A 311 -2.61 18.96 19.68
C ALA A 311 -1.95 20.13 18.93
N ASN A 312 -1.87 20.09 17.60
CA ASN A 312 -1.12 21.05 16.78
C ASN A 312 -1.99 21.88 15.82
N TYR A 313 -3.24 21.48 15.60
CA TYR A 313 -4.16 22.10 14.65
C TYR A 313 -5.53 22.38 15.29
N PRO A 314 -6.27 23.38 14.78
CA PRO A 314 -7.68 23.52 15.14
C PRO A 314 -8.47 22.28 14.73
N PRO A 315 -9.65 22.05 15.33
CA PRO A 315 -10.56 21.00 14.90
C PRO A 315 -10.80 21.06 13.38
N PRO A 316 -10.79 19.91 12.69
CA PRO A 316 -10.97 19.90 11.25
C PRO A 316 -12.38 20.35 10.85
N GLU A 317 -12.48 21.02 9.71
CA GLU A 317 -13.73 21.45 9.12
C GLU A 317 -14.54 20.24 8.64
N ASN A 318 -13.87 19.30 7.95
CA ASN A 318 -14.36 17.99 7.51
C ASN A 318 -13.35 16.88 7.83
N ILE A 319 -13.83 15.64 7.96
CA ILE A 319 -13.00 14.45 8.15
C ILE A 319 -13.30 13.46 7.02
N TYR A 320 -12.35 13.23 6.13
CA TYR A 320 -12.50 12.26 5.05
C TYR A 320 -11.74 10.99 5.40
N VAL A 321 -12.39 9.85 5.22
CA VAL A 321 -11.77 8.53 5.30
C VAL A 321 -11.78 7.94 3.89
N THR A 322 -10.63 7.56 3.37
CA THR A 322 -10.50 7.14 1.97
C THR A 322 -9.53 5.98 1.80
N GLY A 323 -9.70 5.25 0.71
CA GLY A 323 -8.81 4.17 0.30
C GLY A 323 -9.22 3.60 -1.04
N HIS A 324 -8.29 2.86 -1.65
CA HIS A 324 -8.46 2.14 -2.90
C HIS A 324 -8.25 0.64 -2.67
N SER A 325 -9.03 -0.24 -3.32
CA SER A 325 -8.87 -1.70 -3.23
C SER A 325 -8.88 -2.20 -1.77
N LEU A 326 -7.88 -2.97 -1.30
CA LEU A 326 -7.68 -3.32 0.12
C LEU A 326 -7.88 -2.12 1.07
N GLY A 327 -7.34 -0.96 0.69
CA GLY A 327 -7.44 0.28 1.47
C GLY A 327 -8.87 0.79 1.57
N ALA A 328 -9.68 0.62 0.52
CA ALA A 328 -11.09 0.91 0.57
C ALA A 328 -11.82 -0.03 1.53
N GLY A 329 -11.49 -1.33 1.54
CA GLY A 329 -12.01 -2.29 2.51
C GLY A 329 -11.71 -1.91 3.97
N LEU A 330 -10.45 -1.54 4.24
CA LEU A 330 -9.99 -1.07 5.56
C LEU A 330 -10.66 0.25 5.97
N ALA A 331 -10.70 1.25 5.08
CA ALA A 331 -11.36 2.54 5.29
C ALA A 331 -12.84 2.37 5.66
N SER A 332 -13.49 1.39 5.06
CA SER A 332 -14.91 1.11 5.25
C SER A 332 -15.19 0.43 6.58
N GLN A 333 -14.37 -0.55 6.96
CA GLN A 333 -14.46 -1.11 8.31
C GLN A 333 -14.02 -0.13 9.40
N PHE A 334 -13.07 0.76 9.14
CA PHE A 334 -12.71 1.84 10.06
C PHE A 334 -13.88 2.79 10.26
N THR A 335 -14.51 3.23 9.18
CA THR A 335 -15.70 4.10 9.25
C THR A 335 -16.87 3.37 9.93
N GLY A 336 -17.03 2.08 9.68
CA GLY A 336 -17.97 1.22 10.41
C GLY A 336 -17.65 1.18 11.91
N ALA A 337 -16.38 1.07 12.28
CA ALA A 337 -15.94 1.12 13.67
C ALA A 337 -16.24 2.46 14.34
N LEU A 338 -16.13 3.57 13.60
CA LEU A 338 -16.54 4.90 14.07
C LEU A 338 -18.05 4.99 14.32
N ALA A 339 -18.86 4.44 13.43
CA ALA A 339 -20.32 4.58 13.44
C ALA A 339 -21.01 3.60 14.40
N GLN A 340 -20.55 2.34 14.44
CA GLN A 340 -21.26 1.22 15.06
C GLN A 340 -20.37 0.25 15.85
N GLY A 341 -19.07 0.52 16.01
CA GLY A 341 -18.13 -0.31 16.77
C GLY A 341 -17.76 0.24 18.16
N ASP A 342 -17.14 -0.59 19.00
CA ASP A 342 -16.56 -0.13 20.28
C ASP A 342 -15.41 0.86 20.08
N PHE A 343 -14.61 0.68 19.01
CA PHE A 343 -13.47 1.55 18.74
C PHE A 343 -13.89 3.01 18.53
N GLY A 344 -15.01 3.28 17.85
CA GLY A 344 -15.50 4.64 17.63
C GLY A 344 -15.76 5.41 18.93
N GLN A 345 -16.17 4.72 20.01
CA GLN A 345 -16.34 5.35 21.31
C GLN A 345 -14.98 5.68 21.95
N GLN A 346 -14.02 4.76 21.84
CA GLN A 346 -12.66 4.95 22.33
C GLN A 346 -11.98 6.11 21.62
N LEU A 347 -12.06 6.18 20.28
CA LEU A 347 -11.43 7.24 19.50
C LEU A 347 -11.99 8.62 19.85
N ARG A 348 -13.31 8.77 20.02
CA ARG A 348 -13.94 10.03 20.46
C ARG A 348 -13.50 10.46 21.86
N GLN A 349 -13.12 9.53 22.72
CA GLN A 349 -12.57 9.83 24.04
C GLN A 349 -11.10 10.23 23.98
N GLU A 350 -10.34 9.73 23.02
CA GLU A 350 -8.91 10.01 22.88
C GLU A 350 -8.62 11.26 22.03
N VAL A 351 -9.46 11.54 21.03
CA VAL A 351 -9.37 12.67 20.10
C VAL A 351 -10.69 13.45 20.18
N LYS A 352 -10.79 14.29 21.22
CA LYS A 352 -12.06 14.83 21.73
C LYS A 352 -12.57 16.07 21.00
N THR A 353 -11.66 16.82 20.41
CA THR A 353 -11.96 18.10 19.76
C THR A 353 -12.40 17.92 18.31
N TRP A 354 -12.09 16.76 17.70
CA TRP A 354 -12.55 16.42 16.37
C TRP A 354 -14.03 15.99 16.40
N ASP A 355 -14.85 16.62 15.56
CA ASP A 355 -16.25 16.24 15.40
C ASP A 355 -16.38 15.03 14.46
N TRP A 356 -16.22 13.84 15.03
CA TRP A 356 -16.30 12.57 14.30
C TRP A 356 -17.66 12.30 13.63
N ASN A 357 -18.71 13.10 13.90
CA ASN A 357 -19.98 13.01 13.17
C ASN A 357 -19.87 13.61 11.75
N LYS A 358 -18.82 14.38 11.48
CA LYS A 358 -18.48 14.88 10.15
C LYS A 358 -17.61 13.93 9.33
N ALA A 359 -17.29 12.75 9.88
CA ALA A 359 -16.57 11.75 9.13
C ALA A 359 -17.35 11.33 7.88
N ALA A 360 -16.65 11.16 6.77
CA ALA A 360 -17.24 10.81 5.49
C ALA A 360 -16.35 9.79 4.77
N LEU A 361 -16.92 8.68 4.31
CA LEU A 361 -16.18 7.66 3.55
C LEU A 361 -16.20 8.02 2.05
N VAL A 362 -15.04 8.01 1.42
CA VAL A 362 -14.90 8.01 -0.04
C VAL A 362 -14.07 6.80 -0.44
N ALA A 363 -14.73 5.75 -0.91
CA ALA A 363 -14.11 4.47 -1.24
C ALA A 363 -13.97 4.30 -2.76
N TYR A 364 -12.87 3.68 -3.21
CA TYR A 364 -12.63 3.37 -4.62
C TYR A 364 -12.35 1.89 -4.81
N ALA A 365 -13.06 1.25 -5.74
CA ALA A 365 -12.95 -0.17 -6.03
C ALA A 365 -12.98 -1.04 -4.74
N GLN A 366 -13.98 -0.77 -3.91
CA GLN A 366 -14.15 -1.37 -2.59
C GLN A 366 -14.46 -2.88 -2.72
N PRO A 367 -13.65 -3.77 -2.12
CA PRO A 367 -14.07 -5.15 -1.89
C PRO A 367 -15.15 -5.19 -0.79
N ILE A 368 -15.96 -6.25 -0.75
CA ILE A 368 -17.04 -6.40 0.24
C ILE A 368 -16.50 -6.21 1.68
N PRO A 369 -16.94 -5.17 2.42
CA PRO A 369 -16.46 -4.90 3.77
C PRO A 369 -17.18 -5.72 4.85
N GLY A 370 -18.37 -6.26 4.59
CA GLY A 370 -19.11 -7.07 5.55
C GLY A 370 -20.43 -7.64 5.03
N SER A 371 -21.21 -8.18 5.97
CA SER A 371 -22.55 -8.74 5.73
C SER A 371 -23.57 -7.69 5.28
N PRO A 372 -24.70 -8.08 4.66
CA PRO A 372 -25.79 -7.16 4.34
C PRO A 372 -26.30 -6.37 5.55
N GLN A 373 -26.37 -6.99 6.73
CA GLN A 373 -26.79 -6.30 7.97
C GLN A 373 -25.78 -5.23 8.41
N PHE A 374 -24.48 -5.47 8.18
CA PHE A 374 -23.44 -4.49 8.45
C PHE A 374 -23.59 -3.29 7.49
N ALA A 375 -23.75 -3.56 6.19
CA ALA A 375 -23.88 -2.54 5.15
C ALA A 375 -25.15 -1.70 5.33
N GLU A 376 -26.30 -2.34 5.54
CA GLU A 376 -27.58 -1.65 5.76
C GLU A 376 -27.53 -0.70 6.96
N ASN A 377 -26.92 -1.13 8.06
CA ASN A 377 -26.77 -0.27 9.24
C ASN A 377 -25.71 0.81 9.05
N PHE A 378 -24.62 0.49 8.34
CA PHE A 378 -23.60 1.47 7.96
C PHE A 378 -24.21 2.62 7.15
N ASP A 379 -24.98 2.32 6.10
CA ASP A 379 -25.55 3.34 5.21
C ASP A 379 -26.58 4.24 5.90
N LYS A 380 -27.28 3.72 6.91
CA LYS A 380 -28.17 4.51 7.77
C LYS A 380 -27.40 5.51 8.63
N LEU A 381 -26.22 5.13 9.13
CA LEU A 381 -25.41 5.95 10.03
C LEU A 381 -24.45 6.88 9.28
N MET A 382 -24.05 6.51 8.06
CA MET A 382 -23.09 7.23 7.22
C MET A 382 -23.71 7.57 5.84
N PRO A 383 -24.79 8.36 5.79
CA PRO A 383 -25.55 8.59 4.55
C PRO A 383 -24.79 9.41 3.49
N ASN A 384 -23.64 10.00 3.86
CA ASN A 384 -22.73 10.72 2.98
C ASN A 384 -21.63 9.83 2.39
N ALA A 385 -21.53 8.56 2.79
CA ALA A 385 -20.51 7.65 2.26
C ALA A 385 -20.72 7.38 0.76
N GLU A 386 -19.63 7.36 -0.01
CA GLU A 386 -19.64 7.12 -1.45
C GLU A 386 -18.65 6.03 -1.82
N HIS A 387 -19.04 5.19 -2.78
CA HIS A 387 -18.21 4.12 -3.34
C HIS A 387 -18.17 4.24 -4.87
N TYR A 388 -16.98 4.45 -5.42
CA TYR A 388 -16.73 4.62 -6.85
C TYR A 388 -16.00 3.41 -7.44
N TRP A 389 -16.39 2.96 -8.63
CA TRP A 389 -15.65 1.96 -9.40
C TRP A 389 -15.98 2.07 -10.88
N VAL A 390 -15.15 1.49 -11.73
CA VAL A 390 -15.39 1.42 -13.17
C VAL A 390 -16.08 0.10 -13.52
N GLU A 391 -17.10 0.16 -14.38
CA GLU A 391 -17.78 -1.04 -14.89
C GLU A 391 -16.80 -2.07 -15.46
N GLY A 392 -17.01 -3.34 -15.13
CA GLY A 392 -16.10 -4.44 -15.46
C GLY A 392 -15.07 -4.74 -14.38
N ASP A 393 -15.01 -3.98 -13.28
CA ASP A 393 -14.13 -4.27 -12.15
C ASP A 393 -14.55 -5.57 -11.45
N SER A 394 -13.82 -6.64 -11.74
CA SER A 394 -14.08 -7.96 -11.17
C SER A 394 -13.97 -8.02 -9.64
N VAL A 395 -13.24 -7.14 -8.97
CA VAL A 395 -13.16 -7.15 -7.50
C VAL A 395 -14.48 -6.68 -6.90
N VAL A 396 -15.11 -5.69 -7.53
CA VAL A 396 -16.41 -5.13 -7.12
C VAL A 396 -17.57 -5.99 -7.63
N GLU A 397 -17.49 -6.44 -8.89
CA GLU A 397 -18.54 -7.12 -9.64
C GLU A 397 -18.50 -8.65 -9.56
N ALA A 398 -17.45 -9.28 -9.02
CA ALA A 398 -17.44 -10.74 -8.77
C ALA A 398 -18.59 -11.21 -7.85
N THR A 399 -19.30 -10.26 -7.25
CA THR A 399 -20.56 -10.44 -6.54
C THR A 399 -21.74 -10.87 -7.44
N SER A 400 -21.62 -10.86 -8.77
CA SER A 400 -22.72 -11.12 -9.72
C SER A 400 -22.54 -12.28 -10.73
N ASN A 401 -21.85 -13.38 -10.36
CA ASN A 401 -21.72 -14.67 -11.11
C ASN A 401 -20.42 -14.96 -11.90
N SER A 402 -19.24 -14.52 -11.44
CA SER A 402 -17.94 -15.02 -12.00
C SER A 402 -17.30 -16.09 -11.12
N LEU A 403 -16.28 -16.81 -11.62
CA LEU A 403 -15.56 -17.88 -10.90
C LEU A 403 -15.01 -17.45 -9.52
N VAL A 404 -14.81 -16.14 -9.32
CA VAL A 404 -14.38 -15.50 -8.06
C VAL A 404 -15.54 -15.41 -7.04
N GLY A 405 -16.79 -15.34 -7.50
CA GLY A 405 -17.99 -15.34 -6.65
C GLY A 405 -18.27 -16.66 -5.91
N LEU A 406 -17.55 -17.75 -6.26
CA LEU A 406 -17.54 -18.99 -5.47
C LEU A 406 -16.65 -18.89 -4.21
N LEU A 407 -15.78 -17.88 -4.14
CA LEU A 407 -14.78 -17.69 -3.07
C LEU A 407 -15.04 -16.43 -2.24
N ILE A 408 -16.02 -15.58 -2.55
CA ILE A 408 -16.35 -14.39 -1.76
C ILE A 408 -17.70 -14.61 -1.10
N ASP A 409 -17.78 -14.42 0.23
CA ASP A 409 -19.00 -14.61 1.03
C ASP A 409 -20.13 -13.66 0.56
N LYS A 410 -21.38 -13.96 0.90
CA LYS A 410 -22.61 -13.23 0.53
C LYS A 410 -22.74 -11.88 1.24
N GLY A 411 -21.71 -11.06 1.22
CA GLY A 411 -21.75 -9.70 1.78
C GLY A 411 -22.29 -8.66 0.81
N GLU A 412 -22.23 -7.42 1.23
CA GLU A 412 -22.72 -6.27 0.49
C GLU A 412 -21.73 -5.10 0.61
N HIS A 413 -21.60 -4.33 -0.46
CA HIS A 413 -20.84 -3.07 -0.47
C HIS A 413 -21.51 -2.03 0.43
N CYS A 414 -20.75 -1.04 0.88
CA CYS A 414 -21.32 0.05 1.69
C CYS A 414 -21.06 1.41 1.05
N GLY A 415 -21.87 2.40 1.43
CA GLY A 415 -21.92 3.72 0.82
C GLY A 415 -22.76 3.75 -0.44
N LYS A 416 -23.06 4.96 -0.91
CA LYS A 416 -23.73 5.20 -2.17
C LYS A 416 -22.88 4.67 -3.31
N GLN A 417 -23.41 3.66 -3.98
CA GLN A 417 -22.80 2.98 -5.11
C GLN A 417 -22.78 3.88 -6.37
N ILE A 418 -21.60 4.21 -6.90
CA ILE A 418 -21.39 5.09 -8.05
C ILE A 418 -20.53 4.35 -9.09
N LYS A 419 -21.21 3.64 -10.00
CA LYS A 419 -20.58 2.96 -11.14
C LYS A 419 -20.25 3.95 -12.25
N LEU A 420 -18.98 4.00 -12.63
CA LEU A 420 -18.44 4.82 -13.71
C LEU A 420 -18.40 4.03 -15.01
N THR A 421 -18.69 4.68 -16.13
CA THR A 421 -18.56 4.08 -17.46
C THR A 421 -17.08 3.80 -17.77
N PRO A 422 -16.73 2.69 -18.46
CA PRO A 422 -15.35 2.42 -18.86
C PRO A 422 -14.76 3.56 -19.68
N VAL A 423 -13.46 3.80 -19.51
CA VAL A 423 -12.73 4.74 -20.36
C VAL A 423 -12.54 4.08 -21.74
N ALA A 424 -12.86 4.83 -22.80
CA ALA A 424 -12.78 4.31 -24.17
C ALA A 424 -11.35 3.85 -24.49
N ASP A 425 -11.24 2.70 -25.16
CA ASP A 425 -9.98 2.06 -25.57
C ASP A 425 -9.02 1.69 -24.43
N CYS A 426 -9.43 1.75 -23.16
CA CYS A 426 -8.62 1.33 -22.02
C CYS A 426 -8.23 -0.15 -22.14
N GLN A 427 -6.93 -0.43 -22.17
CA GLN A 427 -6.35 -1.78 -22.22
C GLN A 427 -5.84 -2.27 -20.86
N ASP A 428 -6.01 -1.46 -19.81
CA ASP A 428 -5.61 -1.80 -18.44
C ASP A 428 -6.75 -2.41 -17.64
N ASN A 429 -6.38 -2.99 -16.50
CA ASN A 429 -7.33 -3.46 -15.50
C ASN A 429 -8.13 -2.25 -14.94
N VAL A 430 -9.44 -2.27 -15.12
CA VAL A 430 -10.35 -1.21 -14.67
C VAL A 430 -10.43 -1.07 -13.15
N HIS A 431 -9.89 -2.04 -12.42
CA HIS A 431 -9.68 -1.97 -10.97
C HIS A 431 -8.61 -0.94 -10.57
N GLU A 432 -7.72 -0.53 -11.47
CA GLU A 432 -6.58 0.31 -11.07
C GLU A 432 -6.97 1.76 -10.76
N VAL A 433 -6.31 2.32 -9.75
CA VAL A 433 -6.56 3.66 -9.20
C VAL A 433 -6.57 4.76 -10.27
N PHE A 434 -5.66 4.66 -11.25
CA PHE A 434 -5.50 5.65 -12.32
C PHE A 434 -6.59 5.54 -13.39
N VAL A 435 -7.18 4.35 -13.59
CA VAL A 435 -8.32 4.16 -14.51
C VAL A 435 -9.59 4.77 -13.91
N ILE A 436 -9.80 4.59 -12.61
CA ILE A 436 -10.90 5.24 -11.88
C ILE A 436 -10.76 6.76 -11.93
N ARG A 437 -9.52 7.26 -11.75
CA ARG A 437 -9.21 8.70 -11.81
C ARG A 437 -9.60 9.28 -13.16
N ASP A 438 -9.18 8.65 -14.25
CA ASP A 438 -9.46 9.14 -15.59
C ASP A 438 -10.95 9.07 -15.95
N ALA A 439 -11.67 8.07 -15.45
CA ALA A 439 -13.13 8.04 -15.57
C ALA A 439 -13.80 9.22 -14.85
N LEU A 440 -13.34 9.57 -13.63
CA LEU A 440 -13.83 10.73 -12.89
C LEU A 440 -13.49 12.05 -13.57
N VAL A 441 -12.26 12.20 -14.08
CA VAL A 441 -11.82 13.42 -14.77
C VAL A 441 -12.55 13.59 -16.11
N ARG A 442 -12.82 12.50 -16.85
CA ARG A 442 -13.68 12.52 -18.04
C ARG A 442 -15.07 13.05 -17.70
N ASP A 443 -15.70 12.53 -16.66
CA ASP A 443 -17.07 12.91 -16.28
C ASP A 443 -17.10 14.36 -15.76
N LEU A 444 -16.03 14.81 -15.09
CA LEU A 444 -15.83 16.21 -14.75
C LEU A 444 -15.76 17.11 -15.99
N GLY A 445 -15.11 16.64 -17.07
CA GLY A 445 -14.94 17.38 -18.33
C GLY A 445 -16.26 17.77 -19.01
N GLN A 446 -17.35 17.05 -18.72
CA GLN A 446 -18.71 17.37 -19.18
C GLN A 446 -19.25 18.67 -18.55
N LYS A 447 -18.74 19.07 -17.38
CA LYS A 447 -19.17 20.25 -16.62
C LYS A 447 -18.09 21.31 -16.48
N GLN A 448 -16.82 20.91 -16.43
CA GLN A 448 -15.67 21.76 -16.14
C GLN A 448 -14.48 21.41 -17.05
N THR A 449 -14.62 21.67 -18.35
CA THR A 449 -13.63 21.27 -19.38
C THR A 449 -12.21 21.75 -19.07
N ALA A 450 -12.02 23.02 -18.68
CA ALA A 450 -10.69 23.57 -18.41
C ALA A 450 -9.98 22.87 -17.22
N LEU A 451 -10.73 22.58 -16.15
CA LEU A 451 -10.21 21.87 -14.99
C LEU A 451 -9.87 20.42 -15.36
N ALA A 452 -10.76 19.73 -16.08
CA ALA A 452 -10.50 18.37 -16.54
C ALA A 452 -9.27 18.29 -17.45
N THR A 453 -9.09 19.23 -18.38
CA THR A 453 -7.89 19.29 -19.22
C THR A 453 -6.61 19.45 -18.40
N ARG A 454 -6.62 20.28 -17.35
CA ARG A 454 -5.49 20.40 -16.42
C ARG A 454 -5.21 19.08 -15.70
N LEU A 455 -6.24 18.47 -15.11
CA LEU A 455 -6.08 17.23 -14.33
C LEU A 455 -5.64 16.03 -15.18
N ILE A 456 -5.98 16.00 -16.47
CA ILE A 456 -5.49 15.01 -17.43
C ILE A 456 -3.97 15.12 -17.64
N GLN A 457 -3.40 16.31 -17.53
CA GLN A 457 -1.95 16.51 -17.68
C GLN A 457 -1.17 16.00 -16.46
N ASP A 458 -1.82 15.93 -15.29
CA ASP A 458 -1.26 15.40 -14.04
C ASP A 458 -1.34 13.87 -14.00
N ASN A 459 -0.76 13.19 -15.00
CA ASN A 459 -0.75 11.74 -15.05
C ASN A 459 0.15 11.19 -13.93
N SER A 460 -0.39 10.31 -13.10
CA SER A 460 0.18 9.94 -11.81
C SER A 460 0.71 8.50 -11.76
N TRP A 461 0.55 7.74 -12.85
CA TRP A 461 0.82 6.31 -12.88
C TRP A 461 1.27 5.84 -14.26
N GLY A 462 2.30 4.97 -14.34
CA GLY A 462 2.76 4.40 -15.60
C GLY A 462 3.31 2.99 -15.46
N TYR A 463 2.89 2.10 -16.37
CA TYR A 463 3.50 0.79 -16.56
C TYR A 463 4.48 0.80 -17.72
N TYR A 464 5.61 0.13 -17.54
CA TYR A 464 6.69 0.08 -18.52
C TYR A 464 7.19 -1.34 -18.69
N GLN A 465 7.31 -1.77 -19.93
CA GLN A 465 7.76 -3.12 -20.26
C GLN A 465 9.22 -3.40 -19.86
N SER A 466 10.07 -2.37 -19.81
CA SER A 466 11.50 -2.46 -19.50
C SER A 466 11.97 -1.22 -18.74
N LEU A 467 13.12 -1.32 -18.07
CA LEU A 467 13.71 -0.18 -17.37
C LEU A 467 14.07 0.92 -18.38
N LEU A 468 14.58 0.55 -19.56
CA LEU A 468 14.87 1.50 -20.63
C LEU A 468 13.63 2.31 -21.01
N LYS A 469 12.49 1.65 -21.24
CA LYS A 469 11.24 2.32 -21.61
C LYS A 469 10.73 3.26 -20.52
N MET A 470 10.90 2.90 -19.24
CA MET A 470 10.60 3.80 -18.12
C MET A 470 11.45 5.07 -18.19
N LEU A 471 12.75 4.93 -18.42
CA LEU A 471 13.67 6.06 -18.51
C LEU A 471 13.44 6.93 -19.76
N GLU A 472 12.93 6.34 -20.84
CA GLU A 472 12.56 7.05 -22.07
C GLU A 472 11.14 7.66 -22.01
N GLY A 473 10.39 7.46 -20.91
CA GLY A 473 9.00 7.94 -20.78
C GLY A 473 8.02 7.21 -21.72
N LYS A 474 8.36 6.00 -22.17
CA LYS A 474 7.55 5.20 -23.10
C LYS A 474 6.71 4.18 -22.33
N ALA A 475 5.70 4.67 -21.62
CA ALA A 475 4.74 3.81 -20.94
C ALA A 475 4.06 2.86 -21.93
N GLU A 476 3.92 1.58 -21.56
CA GLU A 476 3.24 0.55 -22.35
C GLU A 476 1.74 0.78 -22.33
N ASN A 477 1.20 1.08 -21.15
CA ASN A 477 -0.19 1.35 -20.96
C ASN A 477 -0.38 2.70 -20.27
N PHE A 478 -1.36 3.45 -20.79
CA PHE A 478 -1.97 4.62 -20.19
C PHE A 478 -3.41 4.69 -20.70
N VAL A 479 -4.31 5.19 -19.87
CA VAL A 479 -5.75 4.83 -19.84
C VAL A 479 -6.51 4.94 -21.16
N TYR A 480 -6.09 5.79 -22.10
CA TYR A 480 -6.72 5.92 -23.42
C TYR A 480 -5.73 6.34 -24.52
N THR A 481 -6.06 5.99 -25.76
CA THR A 481 -5.28 6.36 -26.96
C THR A 481 -5.12 7.89 -27.05
N GLY A 482 -3.87 8.37 -26.99
CA GLY A 482 -3.54 9.79 -27.14
C GLY A 482 -3.38 10.57 -25.83
N ALA A 483 -3.58 9.97 -24.66
CA ALA A 483 -3.15 10.59 -23.40
C ALA A 483 -1.62 10.80 -23.41
N PRO A 484 -1.09 11.85 -22.76
CA PRO A 484 0.35 12.03 -22.65
C PRO A 484 0.92 10.87 -21.82
N ALA A 485 1.94 10.20 -22.37
CA ALA A 485 2.65 9.17 -21.65
C ALA A 485 3.30 9.78 -20.40
N PRO A 486 3.15 9.15 -19.22
CA PRO A 486 3.68 9.68 -17.97
C PRO A 486 5.22 9.63 -18.01
N GLN A 487 5.86 10.77 -17.78
CA GLN A 487 7.32 10.89 -17.69
C GLN A 487 7.75 11.07 -16.23
N LEU A 488 7.41 10.09 -15.39
CA LEU A 488 7.60 10.17 -13.94
C LEU A 488 9.06 9.97 -13.53
N VAL A 489 9.76 9.04 -14.18
CA VAL A 489 11.19 8.80 -13.97
C VAL A 489 11.96 9.43 -15.12
N THR A 490 12.90 10.32 -14.78
CA THR A 490 13.70 11.07 -15.74
C THR A 490 15.18 10.92 -15.43
N ALA A 491 16.04 11.26 -16.40
CA ALA A 491 17.48 11.33 -16.16
C ALA A 491 17.85 12.34 -15.06
N GLU A 492 16.99 13.33 -14.80
CA GLU A 492 17.24 14.36 -13.78
C GLU A 492 16.85 13.90 -12.37
N ASN A 493 15.69 13.25 -12.22
CA ASN A 493 15.20 12.87 -10.89
C ASN A 493 15.69 11.49 -10.44
N LEU A 494 16.05 10.58 -11.36
CA LEU A 494 16.50 9.24 -11.02
C LEU A 494 17.68 9.22 -10.04
N PRO A 495 18.76 10.00 -10.22
CA PRO A 495 19.86 10.03 -9.24
C PRO A 495 19.38 10.46 -7.85
N LYS A 496 18.49 11.47 -7.77
CA LYS A 496 17.92 11.95 -6.51
C LYS A 496 17.08 10.87 -5.83
N MET A 497 16.27 10.14 -6.60
CA MET A 497 15.48 9.01 -6.11
C MET A 497 16.38 7.92 -5.55
N LEU A 498 17.39 7.48 -6.31
CA LEU A 498 18.30 6.41 -5.89
C LEU A 498 19.09 6.79 -4.63
N GLN A 499 19.57 8.03 -4.55
CA GLN A 499 20.24 8.57 -3.37
C GLN A 499 19.32 8.61 -2.15
N ASN A 500 18.07 9.05 -2.34
CA ASN A 500 17.06 9.07 -1.30
C ASN A 500 16.75 7.66 -0.75
N TYR A 501 16.80 6.64 -1.62
CA TYR A 501 16.63 5.23 -1.23
C TYR A 501 17.88 4.60 -0.62
N ALA A 502 19.04 5.25 -0.69
CA ALA A 502 20.35 4.63 -0.46
C ALA A 502 20.50 3.30 -1.23
N PHE A 503 20.00 3.29 -2.48
CA PHE A 503 19.69 2.06 -3.22
C PHE A 503 20.89 1.12 -3.34
N GLY A 504 22.04 1.62 -3.77
CA GLY A 504 23.23 0.80 -4.01
C GLY A 504 23.82 0.22 -2.74
N GLN A 505 23.69 0.92 -1.60
CA GLN A 505 24.09 0.38 -0.31
C GLN A 505 23.18 -0.78 0.11
N GLU A 506 21.86 -0.56 0.07
CA GLU A 506 20.86 -1.56 0.49
C GLU A 506 20.87 -2.78 -0.44
N PHE A 507 20.93 -2.55 -1.75
CA PHE A 507 20.99 -3.61 -2.76
C PHE A 507 22.25 -4.47 -2.62
N ALA A 508 23.43 -3.85 -2.45
CA ALA A 508 24.68 -4.59 -2.25
C ALA A 508 24.70 -5.36 -0.92
N ALA A 509 24.06 -4.83 0.12
CA ALA A 509 23.92 -5.53 1.40
C ALA A 509 23.00 -6.75 1.26
N TRP A 510 21.86 -6.61 0.59
CA TRP A 510 20.94 -7.72 0.35
C TRP A 510 21.56 -8.80 -0.54
N LEU A 511 22.23 -8.44 -1.64
CA LEU A 511 22.91 -9.41 -2.52
C LEU A 511 23.90 -10.31 -1.75
N ALA A 512 24.70 -9.71 -0.87
CA ALA A 512 25.67 -10.46 -0.06
C ALA A 512 25.03 -11.33 1.02
N ASN A 513 24.01 -10.81 1.70
CA ASN A 513 23.43 -11.45 2.88
C ASN A 513 22.23 -12.38 2.57
N VAL A 514 21.68 -12.30 1.36
CA VAL A 514 20.51 -13.09 0.95
C VAL A 514 20.85 -13.90 -0.30
N TYR A 515 21.07 -13.23 -1.43
CA TYR A 515 21.20 -13.91 -2.73
C TYR A 515 22.42 -14.84 -2.79
N ALA A 516 23.59 -14.37 -2.35
CA ALA A 516 24.83 -15.17 -2.32
C ALA A 516 24.72 -16.39 -1.38
N ARG A 517 23.91 -16.31 -0.32
CA ARG A 517 23.64 -17.45 0.58
C ARG A 517 22.65 -18.43 -0.03
N MET A 518 21.62 -17.95 -0.70
CA MET A 518 20.69 -18.79 -1.47
C MET A 518 21.42 -19.64 -2.52
N ILE A 519 22.42 -19.06 -3.22
CA ILE A 519 23.25 -19.80 -4.19
C ILE A 519 24.02 -20.95 -3.54
N ALA A 520 24.54 -20.73 -2.33
CA ALA A 520 25.33 -21.72 -1.60
C ALA A 520 24.49 -22.91 -1.09
N GLU A 521 23.17 -22.71 -0.93
CA GLU A 521 22.27 -23.72 -0.40
C GLU A 521 21.90 -24.74 -1.49
N LYS A 522 22.37 -25.98 -1.33
CA LYS A 522 22.22 -27.05 -2.35
C LYS A 522 20.76 -27.37 -2.68
N SER A 523 19.83 -27.22 -1.73
CA SER A 523 18.40 -27.47 -1.97
C SER A 523 17.75 -26.43 -2.89
N SER A 524 18.41 -25.31 -3.14
CA SER A 524 17.91 -24.28 -4.05
C SER A 524 17.95 -24.73 -5.53
N TYR A 525 18.85 -25.61 -5.96
CA TYR A 525 19.01 -25.91 -7.39
C TYR A 525 18.72 -27.39 -7.70
N ILE A 526 17.87 -27.62 -8.70
CA ILE A 526 17.54 -28.97 -9.19
C ILE A 526 18.61 -29.45 -10.16
N GLY A 527 18.99 -30.72 -10.00
CA GLY A 527 19.94 -31.42 -10.86
C GLY A 527 21.38 -31.34 -10.34
N PRO A 528 22.28 -32.21 -10.81
CA PRO A 528 23.70 -32.21 -10.43
C PRO A 528 24.41 -31.01 -11.08
N LYS A 529 24.10 -29.79 -10.65
CA LYS A 529 25.02 -28.66 -10.84
C LYS A 529 26.16 -28.89 -9.87
N PHE A 530 27.36 -29.12 -10.41
CA PHE A 530 28.56 -29.39 -9.63
C PHE A 530 28.76 -28.30 -8.57
N GLN A 531 29.05 -28.68 -7.32
CA GLN A 531 29.28 -27.71 -6.23
C GLN A 531 30.25 -26.59 -6.63
N SER A 532 31.27 -26.91 -7.44
CA SER A 532 32.20 -25.93 -8.01
C SER A 532 31.51 -24.80 -8.77
N THR A 533 30.49 -25.10 -9.58
CA THR A 533 29.73 -24.07 -10.32
C THR A 533 28.88 -23.17 -9.43
N LEU A 534 28.42 -23.65 -8.26
CA LEU A 534 27.69 -22.82 -7.29
C LEU A 534 28.64 -21.93 -6.48
N ASP A 535 29.80 -22.45 -6.08
CA ASP A 535 30.82 -21.67 -5.39
C ASP A 535 31.40 -20.57 -6.29
N GLU A 536 31.66 -20.88 -7.56
CA GLU A 536 32.07 -19.90 -8.57
C GLU A 536 31.00 -18.81 -8.76
N ARG A 537 29.72 -19.18 -8.89
CA ARG A 537 28.61 -18.23 -9.01
C ARG A 537 28.46 -17.34 -7.78
N LYS A 538 28.57 -17.92 -6.59
CA LYS A 538 28.59 -17.16 -5.34
C LYS A 538 29.75 -16.17 -5.35
N GLN A 539 30.94 -16.59 -5.78
CA GLN A 539 32.10 -15.71 -5.85
C GLN A 539 31.88 -14.55 -6.82
N VAL A 540 31.27 -14.79 -8.00
CA VAL A 540 30.90 -13.72 -8.95
C VAL A 540 29.99 -12.67 -8.30
N VAL A 541 28.97 -13.09 -7.54
CA VAL A 541 28.09 -12.17 -6.81
C VAL A 541 28.84 -11.40 -5.73
N LEU A 542 29.73 -12.05 -4.97
CA LEU A 542 30.52 -11.39 -3.94
C LEU A 542 31.53 -10.39 -4.52
N ASP A 543 32.12 -10.70 -5.66
CA ASP A 543 33.02 -9.79 -6.39
C ASP A 543 32.26 -8.58 -6.94
N LEU A 544 31.04 -8.79 -7.46
CA LEU A 544 30.14 -7.72 -7.85
C LEU A 544 29.81 -6.80 -6.67
N VAL A 545 29.42 -7.37 -5.52
CA VAL A 545 29.17 -6.60 -4.29
C VAL A 545 30.41 -5.81 -3.86
N LYS A 546 31.59 -6.42 -3.94
CA LYS A 546 32.86 -5.75 -3.60
C LYS A 546 33.08 -4.52 -4.49
N ARG A 547 32.85 -4.65 -5.81
CA ARG A 547 32.94 -3.52 -6.75
C ARG A 547 31.86 -2.47 -6.53
N MET A 548 30.63 -2.88 -6.23
CA MET A 548 29.56 -1.96 -5.86
C MET A 548 29.92 -1.14 -4.63
N ARG A 549 30.61 -1.72 -3.64
CA ARG A 549 31.00 -1.03 -2.39
C ARG A 549 32.23 -0.12 -2.53
N GLN A 550 33.02 -0.26 -3.60
CA GLN A 550 34.18 0.59 -3.78
C GLN A 550 33.73 2.05 -4.02
N PRO A 551 34.34 3.02 -3.32
CA PRO A 551 34.15 4.43 -3.65
C PRO A 551 34.68 4.67 -5.06
N LEU A 552 34.08 5.62 -5.77
CA LEU A 552 34.61 6.04 -7.06
C LEU A 552 35.96 6.71 -6.84
N ILE A 553 36.92 6.40 -7.70
CA ILE A 553 38.21 7.08 -7.71
C ILE A 553 37.92 8.53 -8.14
N GLY A 554 38.08 9.50 -7.22
CA GLY A 554 38.17 10.94 -7.54
C GLY A 554 36.95 11.81 -7.21
N GLU A 555 36.73 12.14 -5.93
CA GLU A 555 35.71 13.14 -5.53
C GLU A 555 36.07 14.61 -5.87
N SER A 556 37.15 14.90 -6.60
CA SER A 556 37.56 16.31 -6.77
C SER A 556 38.54 16.61 -7.90
N THR A 557 38.23 16.32 -9.18
CA THR A 557 38.92 16.98 -10.33
C THR A 557 38.15 16.84 -11.66
N PRO A 558 38.44 17.67 -12.70
CA PRO A 558 37.82 17.64 -14.05
C PRO A 558 38.03 16.37 -14.89
N ALA A 559 38.38 15.24 -14.29
CA ALA A 559 38.61 13.94 -14.94
C ALA A 559 37.32 13.13 -15.21
N GLN A 560 36.14 13.76 -15.07
CA GLN A 560 34.83 13.10 -15.11
C GLN A 560 34.56 12.30 -16.39
N THR A 561 35.11 12.69 -17.55
CA THR A 561 34.82 11.99 -18.82
C THR A 561 35.62 10.70 -18.99
N GLN A 562 36.88 10.63 -18.53
CA GLN A 562 37.69 9.41 -18.62
C GLN A 562 37.30 8.39 -17.56
N GLU A 563 36.98 8.85 -16.36
CA GLU A 563 36.49 7.99 -15.26
C GLU A 563 35.10 7.43 -15.55
N ALA A 564 34.18 8.25 -16.11
CA ALA A 564 32.89 7.76 -16.57
C ALA A 564 33.02 6.73 -17.70
N ALA A 565 33.90 6.97 -18.68
CA ALA A 565 34.14 6.01 -19.76
C ALA A 565 34.74 4.69 -19.24
N GLN A 566 35.66 4.73 -18.28
CA GLN A 566 36.20 3.53 -17.65
C GLN A 566 35.11 2.77 -16.88
N GLU A 567 34.22 3.49 -16.20
CA GLU A 567 33.13 2.86 -15.45
C GLU A 567 32.07 2.22 -16.36
N VAL A 568 31.78 2.86 -17.49
CA VAL A 568 30.95 2.28 -18.55
C VAL A 568 31.58 1.00 -19.09
N ASN A 569 32.89 0.98 -19.36
CA ASN A 569 33.61 -0.23 -19.77
C ASN A 569 33.56 -1.34 -18.69
N ASN A 570 33.68 -0.96 -17.41
CA ASN A 570 33.55 -1.91 -16.30
C ASN A 570 32.16 -2.57 -16.29
N LEU A 571 31.09 -1.79 -16.48
CA LEU A 571 29.71 -2.30 -16.56
C LEU A 571 29.53 -3.28 -17.73
N VAL A 572 30.12 -3.00 -18.89
CA VAL A 572 30.08 -3.92 -20.05
C VAL A 572 30.77 -5.26 -19.72
N ASN A 573 31.92 -5.21 -19.04
CA ASN A 573 32.62 -6.41 -18.59
C ASN A 573 31.80 -7.19 -17.54
N GLU A 574 31.10 -6.48 -16.63
CA GLU A 574 30.24 -7.10 -15.62
C GLU A 574 29.06 -7.87 -16.22
N ALA A 575 28.45 -7.36 -17.29
CA ALA A 575 27.40 -8.10 -18.03
C ALA A 575 27.93 -9.46 -18.52
N THR A 576 29.15 -9.47 -19.04
CA THR A 576 29.80 -10.67 -19.58
C THR A 576 30.13 -11.68 -18.48
N LEU A 577 30.52 -11.20 -17.29
CA LEU A 577 30.79 -12.04 -16.12
C LEU A 577 29.52 -12.69 -15.55
N LEU A 578 28.37 -12.02 -15.62
CA LEU A 578 27.09 -12.54 -15.13
C LEU A 578 26.47 -13.59 -16.07
N ASP A 579 26.72 -13.52 -17.38
CA ASP A 579 26.16 -14.45 -18.38
C ASP A 579 26.75 -15.88 -18.30
N GLY A 580 28.03 -16.00 -17.94
CA GLY A 580 28.64 -17.28 -17.51
C GLY A 580 28.47 -18.49 -18.46
N ASN A 581 28.19 -18.26 -19.75
CA ASN A 581 27.98 -19.29 -20.80
C ASN A 581 26.91 -20.35 -20.51
N LEU A 582 25.92 -20.06 -19.67
CA LEU A 582 24.74 -20.93 -19.45
C LEU A 582 23.40 -20.22 -19.77
N GLY A 583 23.49 -18.98 -20.30
CA GLY A 583 22.38 -18.09 -20.59
C GLY A 583 21.95 -17.30 -19.36
N LEU A 584 21.90 -15.97 -19.49
CA LEU A 584 21.29 -15.07 -18.50
C LEU A 584 19.84 -15.50 -18.20
N THR A 585 19.58 -15.88 -16.97
CA THR A 585 18.23 -16.00 -16.43
C THR A 585 17.66 -14.60 -16.13
N ASN A 586 16.33 -14.48 -16.02
CA ASN A 586 15.66 -13.23 -15.62
C ASN A 586 16.20 -12.64 -14.31
N GLU A 587 16.74 -13.46 -13.41
CA GLU A 587 17.39 -13.01 -12.18
C GLU A 587 18.72 -12.29 -12.43
N GLU A 588 19.58 -12.81 -13.30
CA GLU A 588 20.89 -12.21 -13.57
C GLU A 588 20.75 -10.86 -14.27
N GLN A 589 19.75 -10.72 -15.16
CA GLN A 589 19.37 -9.43 -15.75
C GLN A 589 18.88 -8.43 -14.68
N TRP A 590 18.16 -8.91 -13.66
CA TRP A 590 17.61 -8.08 -12.59
C TRP A 590 18.73 -7.58 -11.68
N ILE A 591 19.69 -8.47 -11.36
CA ILE A 591 20.92 -8.11 -10.64
C ILE A 591 21.69 -7.07 -11.43
N TYR A 592 21.86 -7.27 -12.73
CA TYR A 592 22.61 -6.35 -13.57
C TYR A 592 21.94 -4.97 -13.67
N CYS A 593 20.61 -4.91 -13.79
CA CYS A 593 19.86 -3.64 -13.70
C CYS A 593 20.12 -2.94 -12.37
N GLY A 594 20.09 -3.67 -11.25
CA GLY A 594 20.44 -3.12 -9.94
C GLY A 594 21.89 -2.65 -9.84
N THR A 595 22.84 -3.32 -10.48
CA THR A 595 24.22 -2.84 -10.58
C THR A 595 24.30 -1.50 -11.30
N ILE A 596 23.64 -1.38 -12.46
CA ILE A 596 23.60 -0.12 -13.23
C ILE A 596 23.00 1.01 -12.39
N LEU A 597 21.86 0.76 -11.73
CA LEU A 597 21.22 1.74 -10.85
C LEU A 597 22.15 2.15 -9.69
N SER A 598 22.86 1.21 -9.07
CA SER A 598 23.85 1.53 -8.04
C SER A 598 25.00 2.40 -8.57
N LYS A 599 25.37 2.28 -9.85
CA LYS A 599 26.38 3.16 -10.45
C LYS A 599 25.83 4.52 -10.81
N ILE A 600 24.59 4.62 -11.29
CA ILE A 600 23.91 5.90 -11.50
C ILE A 600 23.85 6.70 -10.19
N GLU A 601 23.49 6.05 -9.08
CA GLU A 601 23.45 6.69 -7.75
C GLU A 601 24.80 7.31 -7.35
N LYS A 602 25.90 6.55 -7.52
CA LYS A 602 27.23 6.92 -7.01
C LYS A 602 28.01 7.84 -7.92
N ALA A 603 27.98 7.57 -9.22
CA ALA A 603 28.82 8.24 -10.21
C ALA A 603 28.10 9.34 -10.97
N ASN A 604 26.79 9.52 -10.74
CA ASN A 604 25.95 10.42 -11.52
C ASN A 604 26.21 10.25 -13.03
N LEU A 605 26.43 9.00 -13.47
CA LEU A 605 26.77 8.70 -14.86
C LEU A 605 25.64 9.23 -15.74
N PRO A 606 25.95 10.09 -16.74
CA PRO A 606 24.93 10.61 -17.63
C PRO A 606 24.25 9.45 -18.34
N LEU A 607 22.94 9.32 -18.14
CA LEU A 607 22.15 8.27 -18.80
C LEU A 607 22.39 8.20 -20.32
N PRO A 608 22.53 9.33 -21.07
CA PRO A 608 22.86 9.27 -22.50
C PRO A 608 24.16 8.53 -22.81
N GLN A 609 25.17 8.59 -21.94
CA GLN A 609 26.44 7.88 -22.13
C GLN A 609 26.26 6.37 -21.88
N LEU A 610 25.51 5.99 -20.84
CA LEU A 610 25.18 4.58 -20.58
C LEU A 610 24.38 3.96 -21.73
N LEU A 611 23.41 4.71 -22.27
CA LEU A 611 22.55 4.26 -23.37
C LEU A 611 23.23 4.26 -24.75
N ALA A 612 24.42 4.88 -24.86
CA ALA A 612 25.23 4.80 -26.07
C ALA A 612 25.90 3.41 -26.23
N GLU A 613 26.12 2.68 -25.13
CA GLU A 613 26.69 1.34 -25.17
C GLU A 613 25.62 0.28 -25.50
N PRO A 614 25.77 -0.47 -26.62
CA PRO A 614 24.75 -1.43 -27.06
C PRO A 614 24.45 -2.53 -26.03
N VAL A 615 25.47 -3.01 -25.31
CA VAL A 615 25.31 -4.07 -24.29
C VAL A 615 24.46 -3.56 -23.13
N ILE A 616 24.75 -2.37 -22.62
CA ILE A 616 23.99 -1.77 -21.51
C ILE A 616 22.56 -1.51 -21.95
N LYS A 617 22.37 -0.88 -23.11
CA LYS A 617 21.05 -0.61 -23.67
C LYS A 617 20.22 -1.88 -23.84
N SER A 618 20.82 -2.94 -24.40
CA SER A 618 20.13 -4.23 -24.60
C SER A 618 19.70 -4.88 -23.29
N ASN A 619 20.49 -4.73 -22.22
CA ASN A 619 20.14 -5.27 -20.91
C ASN A 619 19.06 -4.43 -20.19
N LEU A 620 19.06 -3.11 -20.38
CA LEU A 620 18.00 -2.26 -19.83
C LEU A 620 16.67 -2.42 -20.58
N ASP A 621 16.71 -2.84 -21.85
CA ASP A 621 15.52 -3.10 -22.66
C ASP A 621 15.04 -4.54 -22.61
N SER A 622 15.80 -5.46 -21.98
CA SER A 622 15.41 -6.85 -21.92
C SER A 622 14.11 -6.99 -21.14
N LYS A 623 13.16 -7.70 -21.77
CA LYS A 623 12.01 -8.21 -21.05
C LYS A 623 12.46 -9.37 -20.18
N PHE A 624 11.87 -9.44 -19.01
CA PHE A 624 12.02 -10.59 -18.15
C PHE A 624 10.88 -11.56 -18.44
N ASP A 625 10.91 -12.19 -19.61
CA ASP A 625 9.87 -13.15 -20.01
C ASP A 625 10.15 -14.50 -19.31
N GLU A 626 9.11 -15.08 -18.69
CA GLU A 626 9.15 -16.27 -17.80
C GLU A 626 10.03 -17.45 -18.23
#